data_AF-A0A1F8LB21-F1
#
_entry.id   AF-A0A1F8LB21-F1
#
_cell.length_a   1.000
_cell.length_b   1.000
_cell.length_c   1.000
_cell.angle_alpha   90.00
_cell.angle_beta   90.00
_cell.angle_gamma   90.00
#
_symmetry.space_group_name_H-M   'P 1'
#
loop_
_entity.id
_entity.type
_entity.pdbx_description
1 polymer ?
#
loop_
_entity_poly.entity_id
_entity_poly.type
_entity_poly.pdbx_seq_one_letter_code
_entity_poly.pdbx_strand_id
1 'polypeptide(L)'
;MAKDNFSGLMSRVVREHLPQIVERSRGQESMLVLPAADMSAALAACRLDAKVQFGERSVVATLPQFGLVASGETFESAMDALLSELAEYAEDFFTDFDFYRHTDRIRDLPWLLRFVLTPAADRATLLVEEPATPAPEVAVATAR
;
A
#
# COMPACT_ATOMS: atom_id res chain seq x y z
N MET A 1 26.33 26.15 -8.64
CA MET A 1 25.20 26.21 -9.58
C MET A 1 24.24 25.03 -9.47
N ALA A 2 24.62 23.77 -9.73
CA ALA A 2 23.68 22.64 -9.58
C ALA A 2 23.23 22.40 -8.11
N LYS A 3 24.15 22.52 -7.14
CA LYS A 3 23.85 22.38 -5.70
C LYS A 3 22.94 23.48 -5.15
N ASP A 4 23.12 24.72 -5.61
CA ASP A 4 22.36 25.87 -5.09
C ASP A 4 20.88 25.81 -5.51
N ASN A 5 20.62 25.39 -6.76
CA ASN A 5 19.26 25.16 -7.25
C ASN A 5 18.56 24.00 -6.52
N PHE A 6 19.29 22.92 -6.21
CA PHE A 6 18.72 21.79 -5.47
C PHE A 6 18.38 22.17 -4.01
N SER A 7 19.25 22.94 -3.35
CA SER A 7 18.99 23.44 -1.98
C SER A 7 17.77 24.36 -1.91
N GLY A 8 17.60 25.24 -2.92
CA GLY A 8 16.40 26.09 -3.05
C GLY A 8 15.12 25.28 -3.26
N LEU A 9 15.16 24.26 -4.12
CA LEU A 9 14.05 23.33 -4.34
C LEU A 9 13.67 22.59 -3.06
N MET A 10 14.64 22.01 -2.36
CA MET A 10 14.43 21.30 -1.10
C MET A 10 13.83 22.22 -0.02
N SER A 11 14.25 23.48 0.05
CA SER A 11 13.69 24.44 1.01
C SER A 11 12.20 24.70 0.75
N ARG A 12 11.81 24.96 -0.50
CA ARG A 12 10.40 25.18 -0.87
C ARG A 12 9.53 23.95 -0.64
N VAL A 13 10.02 22.78 -1.04
CA VAL A 13 9.26 21.54 -0.92
C VAL A 13 9.11 21.14 0.54
N VAL A 14 10.22 21.07 1.29
CA VAL A 14 10.22 20.47 2.64
C VAL A 14 9.83 21.47 3.74
N ARG A 15 10.25 22.74 3.65
CA ARG A 15 9.99 23.73 4.71
C ARG A 15 8.70 24.51 4.46
N GLU A 16 8.40 24.79 3.21
CA GLU A 16 7.22 25.59 2.83
C GLU A 16 6.04 24.72 2.41
N HIS A 17 6.21 23.39 2.32
CA HIS A 17 5.18 22.44 1.91
C HIS A 17 4.55 22.79 0.54
N LEU A 18 5.35 23.34 -0.37
CA LEU A 18 4.92 23.72 -1.70
C LEU A 18 5.34 22.65 -2.72
N PRO A 19 4.40 21.86 -3.29
CA PRO A 19 4.72 20.93 -4.35
C PRO A 19 5.30 21.66 -5.56
N GLN A 20 6.30 21.07 -6.21
CA GLN A 20 6.97 21.67 -7.36
C GLN A 20 6.98 20.70 -8.54
N ILE A 21 6.74 21.22 -9.74
CA ILE A 21 6.97 20.48 -10.98
C ILE A 21 8.40 20.77 -11.43
N VAL A 22 9.20 19.72 -11.59
CA VAL A 22 10.54 19.79 -12.18
C VAL A 22 10.45 19.26 -13.60
N GLU A 23 10.85 20.08 -14.57
CA GLU A 23 10.83 19.74 -15.98
C GLU A 23 12.23 19.53 -16.54
N ARG A 24 12.35 18.59 -17.48
CA ARG A 24 13.55 18.35 -18.27
C ARG A 24 13.18 18.27 -19.75
N SER A 25 14.19 18.40 -20.62
CA SER A 25 14.03 18.23 -22.07
C SER A 25 12.98 19.16 -22.68
N ARG A 26 12.93 20.42 -22.21
CA ARG A 26 11.94 21.45 -22.61
C ARG A 26 10.48 21.04 -22.35
N GLY A 27 10.22 20.41 -21.20
CA GLY A 27 8.87 20.01 -20.78
C GLY A 27 8.39 18.66 -21.32
N GLN A 28 9.24 17.92 -22.03
CA GLN A 28 8.95 16.55 -22.48
C GLN A 28 8.96 15.55 -21.32
N GLU A 29 9.72 15.84 -20.27
CA GLU A 29 9.81 15.05 -19.05
C GLU A 29 9.43 15.96 -17.88
N SER A 30 8.50 15.52 -17.03
CA SER A 30 8.10 16.26 -15.83
C SER A 30 7.98 15.33 -14.64
N MET A 31 8.30 15.85 -13.46
CA MET A 31 8.19 15.15 -12.18
C MET A 31 7.55 16.08 -11.15
N LEU A 32 6.64 15.54 -10.34
CA LEU A 32 6.14 16.20 -9.14
C LEU A 32 7.07 15.89 -7.97
N VAL A 33 7.54 16.93 -7.29
CA VAL A 33 8.32 16.81 -6.05
C VAL A 33 7.48 17.36 -4.91
N LEU A 34 7.26 16.52 -3.90
CA LEU A 34 6.54 16.84 -2.67
C LEU A 34 7.16 16.09 -1.48
N PRO A 35 6.99 16.58 -0.23
CA PRO A 35 7.40 15.82 0.93
C PRO A 35 6.65 14.48 1.01
N ALA A 36 7.37 13.40 1.33
CA ALA A 36 6.76 12.09 1.52
C ALA A 36 5.66 12.11 2.60
N ALA A 37 5.88 12.86 3.69
CA ALA A 37 4.90 13.02 4.76
C ALA A 37 3.59 13.67 4.28
N ASP A 38 3.68 14.68 3.41
CA ASP A 38 2.50 15.37 2.85
C ASP A 38 1.72 14.43 1.93
N MET A 39 2.43 13.64 1.11
CA MET A 39 1.79 12.60 0.29
C MET A 39 1.11 11.54 1.16
N SER A 40 1.79 11.05 2.19
CA SER A 40 1.23 10.08 3.14
C SER A 40 -0.02 10.60 3.85
N ALA A 41 -0.05 11.90 4.18
CA ALA A 41 -1.23 12.57 4.73
C ALA A 41 -2.37 12.66 3.71
N ALA A 42 -2.07 13.01 2.44
CA ALA A 42 -3.07 13.04 1.37
C ALA A 42 -3.67 11.65 1.09
N LEU A 43 -2.87 10.59 1.29
CA LEU A 43 -3.29 9.19 1.14
C LEU A 43 -3.86 8.58 2.43
N ALA A 44 -4.19 9.39 3.45
CA ALA A 44 -4.73 8.91 4.73
C ALA A 44 -5.98 8.03 4.60
N ALA A 45 -6.82 8.30 3.59
CA ALA A 45 -8.06 7.56 3.35
C ALA A 45 -7.84 6.19 2.68
N CYS A 46 -6.66 5.92 2.14
CA CYS A 46 -6.33 4.66 1.46
C CYS A 46 -6.01 3.56 2.49
N ARG A 47 -7.03 3.01 3.14
CA ARG A 47 -6.87 1.98 4.17
C ARG A 47 -6.55 0.62 3.54
N LEU A 48 -5.71 -0.18 4.22
CA LEU A 48 -5.45 -1.56 3.87
C LEU A 48 -6.26 -2.43 4.84
N ASP A 49 -7.46 -2.82 4.41
CA ASP A 49 -8.40 -3.53 5.28
C ASP A 49 -8.14 -5.04 5.20
N ALA A 50 -7.28 -5.53 6.11
CA ALA A 50 -6.93 -6.94 6.20
C ALA A 50 -8.06 -7.72 6.87
N LYS A 51 -8.34 -8.92 6.35
CA LYS A 51 -9.31 -9.86 6.92
C LYS A 51 -8.62 -11.11 7.39
N VAL A 52 -8.96 -11.54 8.59
CA VAL A 52 -8.28 -12.63 9.30
C VAL A 52 -9.28 -13.73 9.64
N GLN A 53 -8.93 -14.97 9.35
CA GLN A 53 -9.70 -16.16 9.69
C GLN A 53 -8.87 -17.10 10.55
N PHE A 54 -9.41 -17.50 11.69
CA PHE A 54 -8.77 -18.44 12.61
C PHE A 54 -9.30 -19.86 12.34
N GLY A 55 -8.40 -20.76 11.98
CA GLY A 55 -8.64 -22.19 11.90
C GLY A 55 -8.10 -22.94 13.13
N GLU A 56 -8.26 -24.26 13.16
CA GLU A 56 -7.82 -25.10 14.29
C GLU A 56 -6.30 -25.13 14.49
N ARG A 57 -5.53 -24.95 13.41
CA ARG A 57 -4.06 -25.08 13.40
C ARG A 57 -3.34 -23.99 12.61
N SER A 58 -4.10 -23.04 12.06
CA SER A 58 -3.54 -21.98 11.22
C SER A 58 -4.43 -20.74 11.25
N VAL A 59 -3.81 -19.60 10.98
CA VAL A 59 -4.48 -18.32 10.75
C VAL A 59 -4.27 -17.96 9.28
N VAL A 60 -5.33 -17.51 8.63
CA VAL A 60 -5.30 -17.04 7.24
C VAL A 60 -5.59 -15.54 7.24
N ALA A 61 -4.67 -14.75 6.70
CA ALA A 61 -4.81 -13.32 6.52
C ALA A 61 -4.97 -13.00 5.03
N THR A 62 -5.88 -12.11 4.70
CA THR A 62 -6.17 -11.73 3.30
C THR A 62 -6.23 -10.22 3.17
N LEU A 63 -5.84 -9.73 2.00
CA LEU A 63 -6.01 -8.34 1.60
C LEU A 63 -6.85 -8.30 0.31
N PRO A 64 -8.19 -8.36 0.42
CA PRO A 64 -9.08 -8.64 -0.71
C PRO A 64 -8.96 -7.66 -1.86
N GLN A 65 -8.69 -6.39 -1.56
CA GLN A 65 -8.47 -5.32 -2.53
C GLN A 65 -7.40 -5.66 -3.58
N PHE A 66 -6.39 -6.46 -3.22
CA PHE A 66 -5.33 -6.89 -4.12
C PHE A 66 -5.43 -8.36 -4.52
N GLY A 67 -6.31 -9.12 -3.85
CA GLY A 67 -6.38 -10.57 -3.99
C GLY A 67 -5.24 -11.32 -3.32
N LEU A 68 -4.58 -10.72 -2.32
CA LEU A 68 -3.48 -11.34 -1.59
C LEU A 68 -4.01 -12.22 -0.46
N VAL A 69 -3.36 -13.36 -0.25
CA VAL A 69 -3.69 -14.35 0.76
C VAL A 69 -2.39 -14.90 1.34
N ALA A 70 -2.28 -14.92 2.65
CA ALA A 70 -1.17 -15.52 3.36
C ALA A 70 -1.66 -16.33 4.56
N SER A 71 -0.86 -17.27 5.02
CA SER A 71 -1.19 -18.10 6.19
C SER A 71 -0.01 -18.24 7.12
N GLY A 72 -0.30 -18.36 8.42
CA GLY A 72 0.68 -18.62 9.46
C GLY A 72 0.13 -19.57 10.52
N GLU A 73 1.01 -20.07 11.40
CA GLU A 73 0.59 -20.84 12.58
C GLU A 73 -0.06 -19.94 13.64
N THR A 74 0.29 -18.66 13.63
CA THR A 74 -0.22 -17.62 14.54
C THR A 74 -0.76 -16.43 13.75
N PHE A 75 -1.44 -15.52 14.44
CA PHE A 75 -1.88 -14.25 13.88
C PHE A 75 -0.69 -13.44 13.32
N GLU A 76 0.35 -13.26 14.14
CA GLU A 76 1.53 -12.48 13.79
C GLU A 76 2.23 -13.06 12.55
N SER A 77 2.45 -14.38 12.52
CA SER A 77 3.07 -15.02 11.36
C SER A 77 2.23 -14.89 10.08
N ALA A 78 0.90 -14.94 10.17
CA ALA A 78 0.03 -14.72 9.01
C ALA A 78 0.07 -13.27 8.51
N MET A 79 0.13 -12.29 9.43
CA MET A 79 0.23 -10.87 9.09
C MET A 79 1.60 -10.50 8.51
N ASP A 80 2.69 -11.04 9.06
CA ASP A 80 4.04 -10.86 8.53
C ASP A 80 4.18 -11.46 7.12
N ALA A 81 3.58 -12.62 6.90
CA ALA A 81 3.50 -13.23 5.58
C ALA A 81 2.67 -12.35 4.62
N LEU A 82 1.51 -11.84 5.05
CA LEU A 82 0.69 -10.93 4.23
C LEU A 82 1.41 -9.62 3.88
N LEU A 83 2.19 -9.06 4.81
CA LEU A 83 3.02 -7.88 4.59
C LEU A 83 4.12 -8.14 3.57
N SER A 84 4.73 -9.32 3.62
CA SER A 84 5.75 -9.74 2.63
C SER A 84 5.15 -9.84 1.23
N GLU A 85 4.01 -10.51 1.09
CA GLU A 85 3.27 -10.61 -0.18
C GLU A 85 2.88 -9.23 -0.74
N LEU A 86 2.44 -8.31 0.13
CA LEU A 86 2.12 -6.94 -0.28
C LEU A 86 3.37 -6.17 -0.71
N ALA A 87 4.52 -6.40 -0.06
CA ALA A 87 5.78 -5.77 -0.43
C ALA A 87 6.26 -6.22 -1.81
N GLU A 88 6.21 -7.53 -2.07
CA GLU A 88 6.53 -8.11 -3.38
C GLU A 88 5.59 -7.56 -4.45
N TYR A 89 4.28 -7.54 -4.17
CA TYR A 89 3.30 -6.96 -5.10
C TYR A 89 3.55 -5.48 -5.41
N ALA A 90 3.93 -4.68 -4.41
CA ALA A 90 4.26 -3.28 -4.62
C ALA A 90 5.54 -3.10 -5.45
N GLU A 91 6.56 -3.93 -5.22
CA GLU A 91 7.80 -3.92 -5.99
C GLU A 91 7.56 -4.26 -7.47
N ASP A 92 6.80 -5.33 -7.74
CA ASP A 92 6.40 -5.71 -9.09
C ASP A 92 5.59 -4.60 -9.77
N PHE A 93 4.64 -4.00 -9.04
CA PHE A 93 3.79 -2.93 -9.56
C PHE A 93 4.58 -1.73 -10.06
N PHE A 94 5.59 -1.27 -9.30
CA PHE A 94 6.39 -0.12 -9.69
C PHE A 94 7.52 -0.47 -10.67
N THR A 95 8.02 -1.70 -10.65
CA THR A 95 9.01 -2.18 -11.62
C THR A 95 8.40 -2.26 -13.02
N ASP A 96 7.19 -2.82 -13.13
CA ASP A 96 6.47 -2.96 -14.39
C ASP A 96 5.32 -1.95 -14.53
N PHE A 97 5.51 -0.73 -14.02
CA PHE A 97 4.44 0.28 -13.95
C PHE A 97 3.81 0.58 -15.32
N ASP A 98 4.59 0.54 -16.40
CA ASP A 98 4.07 0.76 -17.76
C ASP A 98 3.11 -0.33 -18.22
N PHE A 99 3.28 -1.57 -17.74
CA PHE A 99 2.28 -2.61 -17.92
C PHE A 99 1.04 -2.33 -17.08
N TYR A 100 1.21 -2.10 -15.77
CA TYR A 100 0.09 -1.97 -14.84
C TYR A 100 -0.82 -0.76 -15.10
N ARG A 101 -0.27 0.36 -15.59
CA ARG A 101 -1.06 1.54 -16.01
C ARG A 101 -2.05 1.28 -17.15
N HIS A 102 -1.92 0.15 -17.85
CA HIS A 102 -2.82 -0.29 -18.91
C HIS A 102 -3.77 -1.41 -18.47
N THR A 103 -3.82 -1.73 -17.17
CA THR A 103 -4.71 -2.74 -16.57
C THR A 103 -5.67 -2.10 -15.57
N ASP A 104 -6.68 -2.85 -15.11
CA ASP A 104 -7.56 -2.40 -14.02
C ASP A 104 -6.82 -2.19 -12.68
N ARG A 105 -5.63 -2.80 -12.52
CA ARG A 105 -4.78 -2.69 -11.33
C ARG A 105 -4.18 -1.30 -11.16
N ILE A 106 -4.23 -0.42 -12.16
CA ILE A 106 -3.82 0.99 -11.98
C ILE A 106 -4.57 1.68 -10.83
N ARG A 107 -5.78 1.19 -10.51
CA ARG A 107 -6.58 1.66 -9.38
C ARG A 107 -5.92 1.39 -8.03
N ASP A 108 -4.99 0.45 -7.94
CA ASP A 108 -4.29 0.07 -6.71
C ASP A 108 -3.21 1.08 -6.32
N LEU A 109 -2.77 1.91 -7.28
CA LEU A 109 -1.69 2.89 -7.15
C LEU A 109 -1.73 3.72 -5.85
N PRO A 110 -2.83 4.38 -5.44
CA PRO A 110 -2.82 5.21 -4.24
C PRO A 110 -2.58 4.42 -2.95
N TRP A 111 -3.04 3.16 -2.87
CA TRP A 111 -2.74 2.30 -1.71
C TRP A 111 -1.31 1.79 -1.72
N LEU A 112 -0.79 1.40 -2.89
CA LEU A 112 0.61 0.98 -3.02
C LEU A 112 1.57 2.14 -2.76
N LEU A 113 1.25 3.36 -3.21
CA LEU A 113 1.99 4.58 -2.87
C LEU A 113 2.02 4.81 -1.35
N ARG A 114 0.87 4.69 -0.68
CA ARG A 114 0.81 4.81 0.80
C ARG A 114 1.72 3.78 1.47
N PHE A 115 1.70 2.54 0.99
CA PHE A 115 2.53 1.46 1.53
C PHE A 115 4.03 1.73 1.35
N VAL A 116 4.48 2.12 0.14
CA VAL A 116 5.91 2.37 -0.12
C VAL A 116 6.44 3.62 0.57
N LEU A 117 5.62 4.65 0.75
CA LEU A 117 5.97 5.88 1.48
C LEU A 117 6.05 5.67 2.99
N THR A 118 5.47 4.58 3.51
CA THR A 118 5.54 4.24 4.93
C THR A 118 6.84 3.49 5.23
N PRO A 119 7.63 3.91 6.24
CA PRO A 119 8.85 3.22 6.63
C PRO A 119 8.60 1.75 6.93
N ALA A 120 9.52 0.86 6.54
CA ALA A 120 9.34 -0.59 6.68
C ALA A 120 8.96 -1.02 8.12
N ALA A 121 9.55 -0.38 9.13
CA ALA A 121 9.26 -0.64 10.54
C ALA A 121 7.81 -0.31 10.96
N ASP A 122 7.14 0.58 10.22
CA ASP A 122 5.80 1.08 10.54
C ASP A 122 4.71 0.44 9.66
N ARG A 123 5.07 -0.33 8.62
CA ARG A 123 4.11 -0.85 7.63
C ARG A 123 3.05 -1.77 8.22
N ALA A 124 3.37 -2.51 9.28
CA ALA A 124 2.40 -3.35 9.98
C ALA A 124 1.20 -2.54 10.50
N THR A 125 1.41 -1.28 10.88
CA THR A 125 0.34 -0.38 11.38
C THR A 125 -0.65 0.03 10.30
N LEU A 126 -0.33 -0.17 9.01
CA LEU A 126 -1.22 0.14 7.91
C LEU A 126 -2.33 -0.90 7.72
N LEU A 127 -2.06 -2.14 8.14
CA LEU A 127 -3.04 -3.22 8.06
C LEU A 127 -4.07 -3.01 9.18
N VAL A 128 -5.23 -2.52 8.80
CA VAL A 128 -6.37 -2.42 9.71
C VAL A 128 -7.05 -3.78 9.72
N GLU A 129 -7.11 -4.38 10.89
CA GLU A 129 -7.99 -5.54 11.11
C GLU A 129 -9.44 -5.08 11.08
N GLU A 130 -10.20 -5.52 10.08
CA GLU A 130 -11.65 -5.52 10.20
C GLU A 130 -12.05 -6.82 10.91
N PRO A 131 -12.81 -6.78 12.02
CA PRO A 131 -13.23 -7.99 12.69
C PRO A 131 -14.01 -8.84 11.68
N ALA A 132 -13.58 -10.09 11.51
CA ALA A 132 -14.26 -11.02 10.64
C ALA A 132 -15.73 -11.12 11.07
N THR A 133 -16.63 -10.63 10.22
CA THR A 133 -18.05 -10.96 10.40
C THR A 133 -18.14 -12.48 10.31
N PRO A 134 -18.61 -13.19 11.35
CA PRO A 134 -18.72 -14.64 11.28
C PRO A 134 -19.56 -14.97 10.05
N ALA A 135 -19.03 -15.85 9.20
CA ALA A 135 -19.77 -16.36 8.05
C ALA A 135 -21.10 -16.93 8.56
N PRO A 136 -22.23 -16.68 7.87
CA PRO A 136 -23.50 -17.25 8.29
C PRO A 136 -23.35 -18.76 8.39
N GLU A 137 -23.62 -19.30 9.58
CA GLU A 137 -23.65 -20.72 9.85
C GLU A 137 -24.61 -21.36 8.84
N VAL A 138 -24.07 -22.12 7.89
CA VAL A 138 -24.89 -22.84 6.91
C VAL A 138 -25.66 -23.88 7.71
N ALA A 139 -26.90 -23.56 8.05
CA ALA A 139 -27.82 -24.46 8.70
C ALA A 139 -27.94 -25.71 7.82
N VAL A 140 -27.27 -26.79 8.23
CA VAL A 140 -27.42 -28.11 7.62
C VAL A 140 -28.84 -28.54 7.92
N ALA A 141 -29.73 -28.31 6.96
CA ALA A 141 -31.09 -28.83 6.97
C ALA A 141 -31.01 -30.36 6.94
N THR A 142 -31.01 -30.97 8.12
CA THR A 142 -31.29 -32.39 8.30
C THR A 142 -32.80 -32.58 8.14
N ALA A 143 -33.26 -32.75 6.90
CA ALA A 143 -34.60 -33.23 6.63
C ALA A 143 -34.60 -34.77 6.75
N ARG A 144 -35.37 -35.27 7.71
CA ARG A 144 -35.86 -36.64 7.79
C ARG A 144 -37.06 -36.82 6.86
#